data_AF-A0A932LA68-F1
#
_entry.id   AF-A0A932LA68-F1
#
_cell.length_a   1.000
_cell.length_b   1.000
_cell.length_c   1.000
_cell.angle_alpha   90.00
_cell.angle_beta   90.00
_cell.angle_gamma   90.00
#
_symmetry.space_group_name_H-M   'P 1'
#
loop_
_entity.id
_entity.type
_entity.pdbx_description
1 polymer ?
#
loop_
_entity_poly.entity_id
_entity_poly.type
_entity_poly.pdbx_seq_one_letter_code
_entity_poly.pdbx_strand_id
1 'polypeptide(L)' 'MQGPIGNPDLKPYGNGVLLWFELDDFDAAVSRAEKMKVEVVMPRHRNLPSGDGGPNHWECWPRDPDGYIVVLSSPDGPAG' A
#
# COMPACT_ATOMS: atom_id res chain seq x y z
N MET A 1 11.58 18.13 9.61
CA MET A 1 11.41 17.66 11.00
C MET A 1 10.40 16.53 10.96
N GLN A 2 10.83 15.27 11.01
CA GLN A 2 9.91 14.15 11.28
C GLN A 2 9.41 14.33 12.71
N GLY A 3 8.09 14.37 12.92
CA GLY A 3 7.50 14.37 14.26
C GLY A 3 7.78 13.07 15.01
N PRO A 4 7.53 13.02 16.34
CA PRO A 4 7.71 11.81 17.12
C PRO A 4 6.83 10.68 16.55
N ILE A 5 7.44 9.51 16.34
CA ILE A 5 6.71 8.30 15.93
C ILE A 5 5.78 7.90 17.08
N GLY A 6 4.49 7.82 16.81
CA GLY A 6 3.55 7.01 17.58
C GLY A 6 3.08 7.59 18.91
N ASN A 7 2.39 8.74 18.90
CA ASN A 7 1.44 9.01 19.98
C ASN A 7 0.20 8.12 19.74
N PRO A 8 -0.09 7.14 20.61
CA PRO A 8 -1.21 6.22 20.43
C PRO A 8 -2.58 6.91 20.59
N ASP A 9 -2.63 8.12 21.14
CA ASP A 9 -3.87 8.88 21.31
C ASP A 9 -4.14 9.84 20.13
N LEU A 10 -3.15 10.05 19.25
CA LEU A 10 -3.33 10.88 18.05
C LEU A 10 -4.08 10.08 16.98
N LYS A 11 -5.28 10.56 16.65
CA LYS A 11 -6.08 10.09 15.51
C LYS A 11 -5.89 11.02 14.31
N PRO A 12 -5.87 10.48 13.08
CA PRO A 12 -5.84 9.06 12.74
C PRO A 12 -4.52 8.38 13.11
N TYR A 13 -4.56 7.08 13.44
CA TYR A 13 -3.44 6.34 14.05
C TYR A 13 -2.25 6.09 13.10
N GLY A 14 -2.40 6.46 11.83
CA GLY A 14 -1.48 6.16 10.74
C GLY A 14 -0.10 6.81 10.79
N ASN A 15 0.16 7.82 11.63
CA ASN A 15 1.47 8.40 12.04
C ASN A 15 2.70 8.27 11.08
N GLY A 16 2.52 8.27 9.76
CA GLY A 16 3.58 8.00 8.78
C GLY A 16 4.01 6.53 8.60
N VAL A 17 3.28 5.55 9.16
CA VAL A 17 3.53 4.11 9.02
C VAL A 17 2.71 3.54 7.87
N LEU A 18 3.34 2.71 7.03
CA LEU A 18 2.68 1.90 6.00
C LEU A 18 2.56 0.45 6.50
N LEU A 19 1.39 -0.17 6.31
CA LEU A 19 1.19 -1.60 6.58
C LEU A 19 1.25 -2.38 5.27
N TRP A 20 2.29 -3.18 5.09
CA TRP A 20 2.57 -3.87 3.82
C TRP A 20 2.08 -5.32 3.84
N PHE A 21 1.34 -5.70 2.80
CA PHE A 21 0.91 -7.08 2.56
C PHE A 21 1.23 -7.48 1.10
N GLU A 22 1.97 -8.56 0.94
CA GLU A 22 2.11 -9.26 -0.33
C GLU A 22 0.97 -10.27 -0.49
N LEU A 23 0.35 -10.31 -1.66
CA LEU A 23 -0.84 -11.10 -1.93
C LEU A 23 -0.69 -11.89 -3.24
N ASP A 24 -0.90 -13.20 -3.18
CA ASP A 24 -0.91 -14.05 -4.38
C ASP A 24 -1.97 -13.61 -5.40
N ASP A 25 -3.17 -13.24 -4.94
CA ASP A 25 -4.28 -12.75 -5.77
C ASP A 25 -4.52 -11.25 -5.58
N PHE A 26 -3.54 -10.47 -6.04
CA PHE A 26 -3.56 -9.01 -5.97
C PHE A 26 -4.78 -8.41 -6.68
N ASP A 27 -5.12 -8.88 -7.89
CA ASP A 27 -6.21 -8.30 -8.68
C ASP A 27 -7.58 -8.52 -8.02
N ALA A 28 -7.83 -9.69 -7.41
CA ALA A 28 -9.06 -9.91 -6.66
C ALA A 28 -9.14 -9.00 -5.41
N ALA A 29 -8.01 -8.77 -4.74
CA ALA A 29 -7.96 -7.87 -3.58
C ALA A 29 -8.27 -6.42 -3.97
N VAL A 30 -7.69 -5.92 -5.08
CA VAL A 30 -7.99 -4.58 -5.62
C VAL A 30 -9.45 -4.47 -6.04
N SER A 31 -9.99 -5.46 -6.76
CA SER A 31 -11.41 -5.46 -7.16
C SER A 31 -12.35 -5.41 -5.96
N ARG A 32 -12.03 -6.12 -4.88
CA ARG A 32 -12.80 -6.07 -3.64
C ARG A 32 -12.73 -4.69 -2.98
N ALA A 33 -11.55 -4.08 -2.93
CA ALA A 33 -11.35 -2.73 -2.40
C ALA A 33 -12.19 -1.70 -3.18
N GLU A 34 -12.20 -1.77 -4.51
CA GLU A 34 -13.02 -0.91 -5.38
C GLU A 34 -14.52 -1.10 -5.13
N LYS A 35 -14.99 -2.36 -5.04
CA LYS A 35 -16.41 -2.66 -4.73
C LYS A 35 -16.85 -2.13 -3.37
N MET A 36 -15.93 -2.15 -2.39
CA MET A 36 -16.15 -1.58 -1.06
C MET A 36 -16.06 -0.04 -1.06
N LYS A 37 -15.63 0.58 -2.16
CA LYS A 37 -15.42 2.03 -2.28
C LYS A 37 -14.50 2.58 -1.19
N VAL A 38 -13.42 1.84 -0.89
CA VAL A 38 -12.42 2.31 0.06
C VAL A 38 -11.77 3.60 -0.45
N GLU A 39 -11.30 4.45 0.46
CA GLU A 39 -10.47 5.58 0.08
C GLU A 39 -9.14 5.06 -0.47
N VAL A 40 -8.81 5.44 -1.70
CA VAL A 40 -7.56 5.05 -2.37
C VAL A 40 -6.61 6.23 -2.36
N VAL A 41 -5.50 6.09 -1.64
CA VAL A 41 -4.43 7.10 -1.54
C VAL A 41 -3.53 7.03 -2.76
N MET A 42 -3.17 5.82 -3.18
CA MET A 42 -2.46 5.56 -4.43
C MET A 42 -3.20 4.48 -5.23
N PRO A 43 -3.72 4.79 -6.43
CA PRO A 43 -4.35 3.79 -7.30
C PRO A 43 -3.38 2.67 -7.69
N ARG A 44 -3.95 1.62 -8.29
CA ARG A 44 -3.14 0.53 -8.86
C ARG A 44 -2.06 1.09 -9.78
N HIS A 45 -0.80 0.84 -9.45
CA HIS A 45 0.35 1.27 -10.23
C HIS A 45 1.44 0.20 -10.17
N ARG A 46 2.36 0.25 -11.13
CA ARG A 46 3.54 -0.62 -11.12
C ARG A 46 4.65 0.09 -10.38
N ASN A 47 5.18 -0.54 -9.34
CA ASN A 47 6.45 -0.12 -8.80
C ASN A 47 7.50 -0.56 -9.82
N LEU A 48 8.12 0.41 -10.49
CA LEU A 48 9.10 0.12 -11.53
C LEU A 48 10.49 0.09 -10.92
N PRO A 49 11.39 -0.77 -11.42
CA PRO A 49 12.77 -0.75 -10.97
C PRO A 49 13.41 0.62 -11.22
N SER A 50 13.96 1.22 -10.17
CA SER A 50 14.86 2.37 -10.29
C SER A 50 16.28 1.84 -10.57
N GLY A 51 16.65 1.73 -11.84
CA GLY A 51 17.94 1.17 -12.27
C GLY A 51 17.94 -0.37 -12.32
N ASP A 52 19.04 -1.01 -11.93
CA ASP A 52 19.30 -2.44 -12.17
C ASP A 52 18.60 -3.42 -11.20
N GLY A 53 17.63 -2.99 -10.39
CA GLY A 53 17.02 -3.92 -9.43
C GLY A 53 16.01 -3.36 -8.42
N GLY A 54 15.09 -2.50 -8.83
CA GLY A 54 13.93 -2.21 -7.99
C GLY A 54 12.82 -3.27 -8.14
N PRO A 55 11.84 -3.27 -7.23
CA PRO A 55 10.76 -4.26 -7.24
C PRO A 55 9.98 -4.11 -8.55
N ASN A 56 9.62 -5.22 -9.19
CA ASN A 56 8.86 -5.22 -10.45
C ASN A 56 7.46 -5.79 -10.22
N HIS A 57 6.75 -5.26 -9.22
CA HIS A 57 5.42 -5.71 -8.83
C HIS A 57 4.37 -4.60 -8.90
N TRP A 58 3.10 -5.00 -8.79
CA TRP A 58 1.97 -4.11 -8.71
C TRP A 58 1.67 -3.71 -7.28
N GLU A 59 1.24 -2.47 -7.08
CA GLU A 59 0.82 -1.96 -5.78
C GLU A 59 -0.50 -1.19 -5.86
N CYS A 60 -1.28 -1.21 -4.78
CA CYS A 60 -2.47 -0.36 -4.57
C CYS A 60 -2.57 0.02 -3.10
N TRP A 61 -2.76 1.30 -2.80
CA TRP A 61 -2.66 1.83 -1.43
C TRP A 61 -4.00 2.39 -0.94
N PRO A 62 -4.87 1.56 -0.36
CA PRO A 62 -6.06 2.05 0.34
C PRO A 62 -5.72 2.64 1.73
N ARG A 63 -6.58 3.56 2.19
CA ARG A 63 -6.64 3.97 3.59
C ARG A 63 -7.68 3.12 4.32
N ASP A 64 -7.29 2.52 5.45
CA ASP A 64 -8.24 1.78 6.28
C ASP A 64 -9.01 2.73 7.23
N PRO A 65 -10.13 2.28 7.84
CA PRO A 65 -10.95 3.12 8.72
C PRO A 65 -10.24 3.70 9.96
N ASP A 66 -9.19 3.05 10.46
CA ASP A 66 -8.35 3.53 11.58
C ASP A 66 -7.27 4.52 11.11
N GLY A 67 -7.12 4.66 9.79
CA GLY A 67 -6.37 5.72 9.13
C GLY A 67 -4.93 5.38 8.78
N TYR A 68 -4.54 4.10 8.83
CA TYR A 68 -3.30 3.62 8.23
C TYR A 68 -3.41 3.63 6.70
N ILE A 69 -2.25 3.77 6.06
CA ILE A 69 -2.11 3.46 4.64
C ILE A 69 -1.68 2.00 4.57
N VAL A 70 -2.50 1.19 3.93
CA VAL A 70 -2.21 -0.23 3.68
C VAL A 70 -1.65 -0.35 2.27
N VAL A 71 -0.51 -1.00 2.11
CA VAL A 71 0.07 -1.32 0.80
C VAL A 71 -0.30 -2.76 0.46
N LEU A 72 -1.13 -2.94 -0.56
CA LEU A 72 -1.33 -4.24 -1.19
C LEU A 72 -0.30 -4.34 -2.31
N SER A 73 0.46 -5.43 -2.34
CA SER A 73 1.44 -5.70 -3.39
C SER A 73 1.23 -7.07 -4.02
N SER A 74 1.46 -7.20 -5.32
CA SER A 74 1.66 -8.51 -5.94
C SER A 74 3.07 -9.01 -5.61
N PRO A 75 3.36 -10.31 -5.75
CA PRO A 75 4.74 -10.78 -5.77
C PRO A 75 5.53 -10.12 -6.90
N ASP A 76 6.85 -10.10 -6.77
CA ASP A 76 7.75 -9.63 -7.82
C ASP A 76 7.51 -10.37 -9.13
N GLY A 77 7.27 -9.60 -10.19
CA GLY A 77 7.37 -10.12 -11.55
C GLY A 77 8.83 -10.40 -11.90
N PRO A 78 9.11 -11.24 -12.93
CA PRO A 78 10.48 -11.39 -13.41
C PRO A 78 11.07 -10.02 -13.71
N ALA A 79 12.32 -9.78 -13.30
CA ALA A 79 13.07 -8.59 -13.71
C ALA A 79 13.04 -8.54 -15.24
N GLY A 80 12.41 -7.50 -15.78
CA GLY A 80 12.18 -7.34 -17.22
C GLY A 80 13.47 -7.18 -18.00
#